data_AF-A0ABC8T0B3-F1
#
_entry.id   AF-A0ABC8T0B3-F1
#
_cell.length_a   1.000
_cell.length_b   1.000
_cell.length_c   1.000
_cell.angle_alpha   90.00
_cell.angle_beta   90.00
_cell.angle_gamma   90.00
#
_symmetry.space_group_name_H-M   'P 1'
#
loop_
_entity.id
_entity.type
_entity.pdbx_description
1 polymer ?
#
loop_
_entity_poly.entity_id
_entity_poly.type
_entity_poly.pdbx_seq_one_letter_code
_entity_poly.pdbx_strand_id
1 'polypeptide(L)'
;MSQCYSIELYFDPALENQVLKAWNVLARRQISTQLIEIESRPHITLFSSPFIDPSKLENIVKCIASKQEPLHLSFSSIGSLPNGKNVLFLAPTPSLSLLRFHLQLCDAMKKEGIEIGEEFRMDSWIPYCPVAEEVPKTRMAEAFTVLRDLKLPVTGYVMDIGLVEYSPVRELFSFVLVSSCKILVVMVSAIFEPSVINLVKVQVGRARRTVDYYLVLSELNVGKFYSA
;
A
#
# COMPACT_ATOMS: atom_id res chain seq x y z
N MET A 1 25.89 -1.53 11.85
CA MET A 1 24.42 -1.50 11.87
C MET A 1 23.95 -2.45 10.79
N SER A 2 23.18 -3.47 11.13
CA SER A 2 22.70 -4.42 10.13
C SER A 2 21.60 -3.74 9.32
N GLN A 3 21.87 -3.53 8.03
CA GLN A 3 20.90 -2.97 7.08
C GLN A 3 19.72 -3.94 6.99
N CYS A 4 18.51 -3.42 7.10
CA CYS A 4 17.31 -4.23 7.01
C CYS A 4 16.36 -3.64 5.99
N TYR A 5 15.70 -4.53 5.26
CA TYR A 5 14.80 -4.16 4.18
C TYR A 5 13.36 -4.38 4.60
N SER A 6 12.46 -3.54 4.08
CA SER A 6 11.05 -3.53 4.44
C SER A 6 10.20 -3.31 3.20
N ILE A 7 9.18 -4.15 2.99
CA ILE A 7 8.14 -3.92 1.98
C ILE A 7 6.99 -3.16 2.67
N GLU A 8 6.65 -2.01 2.11
CA GLU A 8 5.76 -1.03 2.74
C GLU A 8 4.63 -0.62 1.80
N LEU A 9 3.45 -0.41 2.37
CA LEU A 9 2.31 0.20 1.71
C LEU A 9 2.25 1.69 2.03
N TYR A 10 2.13 2.52 1.01
CA TYR A 10 1.99 3.96 1.15
C TYR A 10 0.62 4.47 0.73
N PHE A 11 0.25 5.62 1.28
CA PHE A 11 -1.10 6.14 1.23
C PHE A 11 -1.27 7.24 0.19
N ASP A 12 -2.53 7.56 -0.11
CA ASP A 12 -2.84 8.82 -0.78
C ASP A 12 -2.41 10.04 0.07
N PRO A 13 -2.18 11.21 -0.57
CA PRO A 13 -1.70 12.39 0.15
C PRO A 13 -2.62 12.87 1.27
N ALA A 14 -3.93 12.65 1.18
CA ALA A 14 -4.87 13.14 2.20
C ALA A 14 -4.78 12.31 3.49
N LEU A 15 -4.64 10.99 3.35
CA LEU A 15 -4.43 10.08 4.47
C LEU A 15 -3.03 10.28 5.08
N GLU A 16 -2.00 10.34 4.26
CA GLU A 16 -0.63 10.56 4.70
C GLU A 16 -0.48 11.84 5.52
N ASN A 17 -1.06 12.96 5.06
CA ASN A 17 -1.05 14.22 5.79
C ASN A 17 -1.74 14.15 7.16
N GLN A 18 -2.75 13.30 7.33
CA GLN A 18 -3.39 13.11 8.63
C GLN A 18 -2.49 12.36 9.61
N VAL A 19 -1.76 11.35 9.12
CA VAL A 19 -0.77 10.63 9.94
C VAL A 19 0.41 11.54 10.29
N LEU A 20 0.93 12.32 9.35
CA LEU A 20 1.99 13.29 9.59
C LEU A 20 1.59 14.37 10.61
N LYS A 21 0.33 14.78 10.67
CA LYS A 21 -0.16 15.68 11.73
C LYS A 21 -0.02 15.03 13.11
N ALA A 22 -0.32 13.74 13.24
CA ALA A 22 -0.13 13.01 14.49
C ALA A 22 1.35 12.98 14.91
N TRP A 23 2.25 12.68 13.96
CA TRP A 23 3.71 12.71 14.21
C TRP A 23 4.16 14.08 14.72
N ASN A 24 3.73 15.15 14.05
CA ASN A 24 4.08 16.53 14.42
C ASN A 24 3.58 16.92 15.83
N VAL A 25 2.39 16.48 16.23
CA VAL A 25 1.86 16.78 17.56
C VAL A 25 2.65 16.05 18.65
N LEU A 26 3.00 14.78 18.42
CA LEU A 26 3.83 14.00 19.35
C LEU A 26 5.26 14.57 19.46
N ALA A 27 5.84 14.98 18.34
CA ALA A 27 7.15 15.63 18.28
C ALA A 27 7.17 16.96 19.07
N ARG A 28 6.17 17.84 18.86
CA ARG A 28 6.05 19.13 19.57
C ARG A 28 5.93 18.97 21.08
N ARG A 29 5.34 17.86 21.55
CA ARG A 29 5.24 17.52 22.97
C ARG A 29 6.45 16.78 23.52
N GLN A 30 7.50 16.61 22.70
CA GLN A 30 8.73 15.89 23.06
C GLN A 30 8.43 14.46 23.54
N ILE A 31 7.48 13.78 22.88
CA ILE A 31 7.13 12.38 23.17
C ILE A 31 8.02 11.45 22.35
N SER A 32 8.12 11.69 21.04
CA SER A 32 9.01 10.97 20.13
C SER A 32 9.17 11.76 18.83
N THR A 33 10.37 11.70 18.25
CA THR A 33 10.74 12.24 16.94
C THR A 33 11.32 11.17 16.02
N GLN A 34 11.39 9.91 16.48
CA GLN A 34 12.17 8.84 15.84
C GLN A 34 11.80 8.63 14.37
N LEU A 35 10.50 8.57 14.05
CA LEU A 35 10.02 8.39 12.67
C LEU A 35 10.42 9.53 11.72
N ILE A 36 10.57 10.75 12.25
CA ILE A 36 11.01 11.93 11.50
C ILE A 36 12.52 11.87 11.30
N GLU A 37 13.27 11.53 12.34
CA GLU A 37 14.74 11.47 12.33
C GLU A 37 15.28 10.40 11.38
N ILE A 38 14.57 9.29 11.23
CA ILE A 38 14.93 8.24 10.27
C ILE A 38 14.40 8.49 8.86
N GLU A 39 13.79 9.66 8.60
CA GLU A 39 13.22 10.03 7.29
C GLU A 39 12.12 9.06 6.81
N SER A 40 11.35 8.50 7.74
CA SER A 40 10.25 7.59 7.40
C SER A 40 9.06 8.35 6.80
N ARG A 41 8.27 7.63 6.00
CA ARG A 41 6.97 8.06 5.47
C ARG A 41 5.85 7.26 6.14
N PRO A 42 4.65 7.81 6.39
CA PRO A 42 3.52 7.00 6.87
C PRO A 42 3.25 5.77 6.00
N HIS A 43 3.28 4.59 6.61
CA HIS A 43 3.18 3.32 5.90
C HIS A 43 2.52 2.22 6.74
N ILE A 44 2.19 1.09 6.09
CA ILE A 44 1.97 -0.21 6.75
C ILE A 44 3.05 -1.17 6.27
N THR A 45 3.76 -1.81 7.20
CA THR A 45 4.78 -2.82 6.88
C THR A 45 4.13 -4.17 6.57
N LEU A 46 4.50 -4.76 5.44
CA LEU A 46 4.04 -6.08 5.00
C LEU A 46 5.08 -7.18 5.23
N PHE A 47 6.36 -6.81 5.20
CA PHE A 47 7.47 -7.74 5.36
C PHE A 47 8.71 -6.97 5.79
N SER A 48 9.55 -7.57 6.62
CA SER A 48 10.88 -7.05 6.92
C SER A 48 11.89 -8.17 7.12
N SER A 49 13.12 -8.00 6.62
CA SER A 49 14.22 -8.94 6.82
C SER A 49 15.59 -8.28 6.63
N PRO A 50 16.60 -8.61 7.47
CA PRO A 50 17.97 -8.14 7.30
C PRO A 50 18.78 -8.97 6.28
N PHE A 51 18.24 -10.07 5.77
CA PHE A 51 19.00 -11.05 4.96
C PHE A 51 18.43 -11.25 3.56
N ILE A 52 17.81 -10.22 2.97
CA ILE A 52 17.19 -10.32 1.65
C ILE A 52 17.97 -9.55 0.59
N ASP A 53 18.06 -10.12 -0.61
CA ASP A 53 18.57 -9.45 -1.80
C ASP A 53 17.43 -8.62 -2.42
N PRO A 54 17.52 -7.28 -2.44
CA PRO A 54 16.48 -6.40 -2.99
C PRO A 54 16.09 -6.73 -4.43
N SER A 55 17.03 -7.22 -5.25
CA SER A 55 16.77 -7.54 -6.66
C SER A 55 15.77 -8.68 -6.85
N LYS A 56 15.65 -9.59 -5.87
CA LYS A 56 14.65 -10.67 -5.88
C LYS A 56 13.24 -10.17 -5.61
N LEU A 57 13.11 -9.05 -4.90
CA LEU A 57 11.81 -8.49 -4.49
C LEU A 57 11.18 -7.61 -5.57
N GLU A 58 11.99 -6.94 -6.39
CA GLU A 58 11.49 -5.95 -7.35
C GLU A 58 10.43 -6.53 -8.30
N ASN A 59 10.72 -7.68 -8.92
CA ASN A 59 9.78 -8.33 -9.85
C ASN A 59 8.50 -8.80 -9.15
N ILE A 60 8.61 -9.29 -7.90
CA ILE A 60 7.47 -9.74 -7.11
C ILE A 60 6.54 -8.55 -6.81
N VAL A 61 7.10 -7.47 -6.26
CA VAL A 61 6.36 -6.27 -5.87
C VAL A 61 5.73 -5.62 -7.10
N LYS A 62 6.48 -5.49 -8.21
CA LYS A 62 5.98 -4.95 -9.47
C LYS A 62 4.81 -5.76 -10.05
N CYS A 63 4.93 -7.09 -10.02
CA CYS A 63 3.88 -7.99 -10.51
C CYS A 63 2.59 -7.82 -9.71
N ILE A 64 2.69 -7.72 -8.39
CA ILE A 64 1.53 -7.50 -7.51
C ILE A 64 0.93 -6.11 -7.76
N ALA A 65 1.74 -5.06 -7.79
CA ALA A 65 1.28 -3.69 -8.02
C ALA A 65 0.50 -3.54 -9.33
N SER A 66 0.95 -4.20 -10.41
CA SER A 66 0.29 -4.16 -11.73
C SER A 66 -1.09 -4.84 -11.80
N LYS A 67 -1.42 -5.66 -10.79
CA LYS A 67 -2.67 -6.43 -10.72
C LYS A 67 -3.61 -5.93 -9.63
N GLN A 68 -3.15 -5.00 -8.80
CA GLN A 68 -3.88 -4.55 -7.63
C GLN A 68 -4.46 -3.16 -7.86
N GLU A 69 -5.76 -3.01 -7.61
CA GLU A 69 -6.40 -1.70 -7.51
C GLU A 69 -6.08 -1.02 -6.17
N PRO A 70 -6.03 0.32 -6.10
CA PRO A 70 -5.90 1.04 -4.85
C PRO A 70 -6.85 0.52 -3.77
N LEU A 71 -6.30 0.23 -2.59
CA LEU A 71 -7.05 -0.41 -1.50
C LEU A 71 -7.63 0.65 -0.59
N HIS A 72 -8.96 0.69 -0.42
CA HIS A 72 -9.55 1.53 0.62
C HIS A 72 -9.05 1.11 2.00
N LEU A 73 -8.64 2.09 2.80
CA LEU A 73 -8.07 1.92 4.13
C LEU A 73 -8.75 2.88 5.12
N SER A 74 -9.04 2.38 6.31
CA SER A 74 -9.67 3.15 7.38
C SER A 74 -9.01 2.82 8.70
N PHE A 75 -8.32 3.79 9.31
CA PHE A 75 -7.78 3.65 10.66
C PHE A 75 -8.84 4.02 11.68
N SER A 76 -9.28 3.06 12.50
CA SER A 76 -10.39 3.23 13.44
C SER A 76 -10.00 3.07 14.90
N SER A 77 -8.77 2.64 15.19
CA SER A 77 -8.28 2.47 16.56
C SER A 77 -6.83 2.89 16.70
N ILE A 78 -6.45 3.17 17.94
CA ILE A 78 -5.08 3.48 18.35
C ILE A 78 -4.62 2.31 19.23
N GLY A 79 -3.40 1.86 19.04
CA GLY A 79 -2.84 0.73 19.78
C GLY A 79 -1.35 0.89 20.07
N SER A 80 -0.85 -0.02 20.89
CA SER A 80 0.58 -0.18 21.17
C SER A 80 0.91 -1.68 21.23
N LEU A 81 2.13 -2.05 20.84
CA LEU A 81 2.61 -3.44 20.92
C LEU A 81 3.52 -3.59 22.13
N PRO A 82 3.48 -4.74 22.83
CA PRO A 82 4.38 -5.05 23.94
C PRO A 82 5.78 -5.47 23.43
N ASN A 83 6.35 -4.69 22.51
CA ASN A 83 7.67 -4.95 21.92
C ASN A 83 8.72 -3.95 22.45
N GLY A 84 10.00 -4.26 22.22
CA GLY A 84 11.11 -3.42 22.70
C GLY A 84 11.11 -1.99 22.16
N LYS A 85 10.41 -1.73 21.05
CA LYS A 85 10.33 -0.42 20.41
C LYS A 85 9.26 0.50 21.01
N ASN A 86 8.41 0.03 21.93
CA ASN A 86 7.30 0.80 22.52
C ASN A 86 6.53 1.61 21.46
N VAL A 87 6.12 0.93 20.38
CA VAL A 87 5.43 1.57 19.25
C VAL A 87 4.02 2.02 19.64
N LEU A 88 3.63 3.18 19.17
CA LEU A 88 2.26 3.69 19.19
C LEU A 88 1.79 3.83 17.75
N PHE A 89 0.62 3.29 17.43
CA PHE A 89 0.19 3.13 16.04
C PHE A 89 -1.31 3.37 15.85
N LEU A 90 -1.68 3.63 14.60
CA LEU A 90 -3.06 3.56 14.10
C LEU A 90 -3.32 2.17 13.51
N ALA A 91 -4.37 1.50 13.98
CA ALA A 91 -4.75 0.18 13.49
C ALA A 91 -5.82 0.31 12.41
N PRO A 92 -5.64 -0.32 11.23
CA PRO A 92 -6.66 -0.34 10.21
C PRO A 92 -7.84 -1.20 10.68
N THR A 93 -9.04 -0.75 10.33
CA THR A 93 -10.25 -1.55 10.42
C THR A 93 -10.03 -2.82 9.59
N PRO A 94 -10.25 -4.02 10.16
CA PRO A 94 -10.04 -5.27 9.43
C PRO A 94 -10.79 -5.26 8.09
N SER A 95 -10.07 -5.56 7.01
CA SER A 95 -10.64 -5.60 5.67
C SER A 95 -10.14 -6.83 4.90
N LEU A 96 -11.06 -7.49 4.19
CA LEU A 96 -10.72 -8.63 3.35
C LEU A 96 -9.74 -8.24 2.23
N SER A 97 -9.80 -7.01 1.74
CA SER A 97 -8.93 -6.51 0.68
C SER A 97 -7.47 -6.41 1.15
N LEU A 98 -7.23 -5.87 2.34
CA LEU A 98 -5.88 -5.78 2.92
C LEU A 98 -5.32 -7.17 3.26
N LEU A 99 -6.13 -8.05 3.85
CA LEU A 99 -5.72 -9.42 4.19
C LEU A 99 -5.41 -10.24 2.94
N ARG A 100 -6.21 -10.11 1.87
CA ARG A 100 -5.96 -10.79 0.59
C ARG A 100 -4.69 -10.25 -0.08
N PHE A 101 -4.44 -8.95 -0.03
CA PHE A 101 -3.23 -8.36 -0.57
C PHE A 101 -1.98 -8.94 0.11
N HIS A 102 -1.98 -8.98 1.45
CA HIS A 102 -0.88 -9.56 2.22
C HIS A 102 -0.67 -11.05 1.90
N LEU A 103 -1.76 -11.83 1.79
CA LEU A 103 -1.71 -13.24 1.40
C LEU A 103 -1.07 -13.42 0.02
N GLN A 104 -1.47 -12.62 -0.97
CA GLN A 104 -0.92 -12.69 -2.33
C GLN A 104 0.58 -12.38 -2.36
N LEU A 105 1.02 -11.39 -1.59
CA LEU A 105 2.45 -11.09 -1.42
C LEU A 105 3.19 -12.25 -0.77
N CYS A 106 2.67 -12.79 0.31
CA CYS A 106 3.25 -13.94 1.00
C CYS A 106 3.40 -15.15 0.07
N ASP A 107 2.37 -15.47 -0.72
CA ASP A 107 2.41 -16.60 -1.64
C ASP A 107 3.39 -16.38 -2.79
N ALA A 108 3.51 -15.14 -3.30
CA ALA A 108 4.48 -14.81 -4.33
C ALA A 108 5.92 -14.92 -3.82
N MET A 109 6.20 -14.42 -2.61
CA MET A 109 7.52 -14.53 -1.97
C MET A 109 7.90 -15.99 -1.70
N LYS A 110 6.97 -16.81 -1.20
CA LYS A 110 7.22 -18.25 -0.96
C LYS A 110 7.58 -19.00 -2.24
N LYS A 111 6.96 -18.68 -3.38
CA LYS A 111 7.26 -19.31 -4.68
C LYS A 111 8.69 -19.04 -5.15
N GLU A 112 9.24 -17.87 -4.80
CA GLU A 112 10.63 -17.49 -5.07
C GLU A 112 11.61 -17.95 -3.97
N GLY A 113 11.15 -18.80 -3.04
CA GLY A 113 11.98 -19.35 -1.96
C GLY A 113 12.36 -18.33 -0.89
N ILE A 114 11.63 -17.23 -0.77
CA ILE A 114 11.88 -16.19 0.23
C ILE A 114 11.20 -16.59 1.54
N GLU A 115 12.00 -16.66 2.60
CA GLU A 115 11.51 -16.95 3.94
C GLU A 115 10.80 -15.73 4.55
N ILE A 116 9.63 -15.96 5.12
CA ILE A 116 8.80 -14.94 5.76
C ILE A 116 8.89 -15.12 7.28
N GLY A 117 9.33 -14.06 7.97
CA GLY A 117 9.37 -13.97 9.42
C GLY A 117 8.02 -14.27 10.06
N GLU A 118 8.03 -14.84 11.26
CA GLU A 118 6.83 -15.34 11.93
C GLU A 118 5.77 -14.25 12.13
N GLU A 119 6.20 -13.04 12.47
CA GLU A 119 5.37 -11.85 12.69
C GLU A 119 4.68 -11.32 11.42
N PHE A 120 5.14 -11.74 10.23
CA PHE A 120 4.54 -11.37 8.94
C PHE A 120 3.76 -12.53 8.31
N ARG A 121 3.62 -13.68 8.99
CA ARG A 121 2.79 -14.78 8.49
C ARG A 121 1.30 -14.44 8.60
N MET A 122 0.48 -15.09 7.78
CA MET A 122 -0.95 -14.80 7.64
C MET A 122 -1.71 -14.75 8.97
N ASP A 123 -1.45 -15.68 9.88
CA ASP A 123 -2.17 -15.79 11.17
C ASP A 123 -1.54 -14.98 12.31
N SER A 124 -0.37 -14.38 12.07
CA SER A 124 0.40 -13.63 13.06
C SER A 124 0.52 -12.14 12.73
N TRP A 125 0.28 -11.76 11.48
CA TRP A 125 0.47 -10.40 11.00
C TRP A 125 -0.53 -9.44 11.62
N ILE A 126 -0.01 -8.45 12.33
CA ILE A 126 -0.79 -7.33 12.86
C ILE A 126 -0.54 -6.14 11.94
N PRO A 127 -1.50 -5.74 11.08
CA PRO A 127 -1.34 -4.54 10.28
C PRO A 127 -1.45 -3.30 11.17
N TYR A 128 -0.50 -2.38 11.05
CA TYR A 128 -0.56 -1.09 11.73
C TYR A 128 0.25 -0.03 10.99
N CYS A 129 -0.09 1.24 11.23
CA CYS A 129 0.68 2.39 10.79
C CYS A 129 1.31 3.10 12.00
N PRO A 130 2.66 3.08 12.14
CA PRO A 130 3.33 3.77 13.24
C PRO A 130 3.04 5.27 13.26
N VAL A 131 2.78 5.80 14.47
CA VAL A 131 2.73 7.25 14.71
C VAL A 131 3.79 7.74 15.69
N ALA A 132 4.37 6.83 16.46
CA ALA A 132 5.62 7.05 17.19
C ALA A 132 6.31 5.71 17.48
N GLU A 133 7.63 5.73 17.45
CA GLU A 133 8.48 4.66 17.95
C GLU A 133 9.32 5.17 19.12
N GLU A 134 9.86 4.26 19.92
CA GLU A 134 10.71 4.56 21.08
C GLU A 134 10.04 5.46 22.12
N VAL A 135 8.70 5.36 22.23
CA VAL A 135 7.93 6.16 23.20
C VAL A 135 8.37 5.76 24.62
N PRO A 136 8.85 6.70 25.45
CA PRO A 136 9.19 6.39 26.83
C PRO A 136 7.97 5.82 27.57
N LYS A 137 8.15 4.71 28.30
CA LYS A 137 7.05 4.04 29.02
C LYS A 137 6.26 4.98 29.93
N THR A 138 6.94 5.94 30.56
CA THR A 138 6.33 6.97 31.42
C THR A 138 5.47 7.98 30.66
N ARG A 139 5.69 8.16 29.36
CA ARG A 139 4.95 9.08 28.48
C ARG A 139 3.85 8.39 27.67
N MET A 140 3.75 7.05 27.71
CA MET A 140 2.81 6.28 26.88
C MET A 140 1.34 6.71 27.10
N ALA A 141 0.91 6.91 28.35
CA ALA A 141 -0.45 7.35 28.67
C ALA A 141 -0.78 8.76 28.11
N GLU A 142 0.20 9.67 28.14
CA GLU A 142 0.07 10.98 27.52
C GLU A 142 -0.03 10.86 26.00
N ALA A 143 0.81 10.03 25.39
CA ALA A 143 0.82 9.80 23.95
C ALA A 143 -0.53 9.27 23.43
N PHE A 144 -1.14 8.31 24.14
CA PHE A 144 -2.52 7.88 23.86
C PHE A 144 -3.53 9.03 24.01
N THR A 145 -3.42 9.83 25.07
CA THR A 145 -4.33 10.96 25.30
C THR A 145 -4.27 11.97 24.14
N VAL A 146 -3.06 12.29 23.68
CA VAL A 146 -2.82 13.18 22.55
C VAL A 146 -3.41 12.63 21.25
N LEU A 147 -3.23 11.34 20.97
CA LEU A 147 -3.76 10.73 19.74
C LEU A 147 -5.29 10.62 19.73
N ARG A 148 -5.94 10.53 20.90
CA ARG A 148 -7.42 10.50 20.97
C ARG A 148 -8.08 11.78 20.45
N ASP A 149 -7.33 12.88 20.31
CA ASP A 149 -7.82 14.12 19.71
C ASP A 149 -7.93 14.01 18.17
N LEU A 150 -7.37 12.95 17.56
CA LEU A 150 -7.60 12.63 16.14
C LEU A 150 -9.06 12.22 15.94
N LYS A 151 -9.71 12.83 14.95
CA LYS A 151 -11.07 12.46 14.55
C LYS A 151 -11.05 11.13 13.78
N LEU A 152 -11.19 10.02 14.49
CA LEU A 152 -11.31 8.69 13.90
C LEU A 152 -12.76 8.42 13.42
N PRO A 153 -12.96 7.60 12.36
CA PRO A 153 -11.91 6.98 11.57
C PRO A 153 -11.23 7.97 10.60
N VAL A 154 -9.93 7.77 10.41
CA VAL A 154 -9.17 8.45 9.35
C VAL A 154 -9.11 7.52 8.14
N THR A 155 -9.62 7.98 7.00
CA THR A 155 -9.82 7.14 5.80
C THR A 155 -9.03 7.65 4.60
N GLY A 156 -8.68 6.73 3.72
CA GLY A 156 -8.07 7.00 2.42
C GLY A 156 -7.81 5.72 1.66
N TYR A 157 -6.77 5.72 0.84
CA TYR A 157 -6.39 4.62 -0.03
C TYR A 157 -4.91 4.30 0.11
N VAL A 158 -4.58 3.02 0.01
CA VAL A 158 -3.22 2.59 -0.32
C VAL A 158 -3.04 2.77 -1.82
N MET A 159 -2.00 3.52 -2.20
CA MET A 159 -1.72 3.92 -3.57
C MET A 159 -0.46 3.30 -4.12
N ASP A 160 0.52 3.00 -3.25
CA ASP A 160 1.83 2.51 -3.67
C ASP A 160 2.28 1.37 -2.76
N ILE A 161 3.13 0.51 -3.31
CA ILE A 161 3.92 -0.47 -2.57
C ILE A 161 5.38 -0.26 -2.94
N GLY A 162 6.26 -0.25 -1.94
CA GLY A 162 7.69 -0.04 -2.15
C GLY A 162 8.58 -0.91 -1.28
N LEU A 163 9.86 -0.92 -1.62
CA LEU A 163 10.92 -1.52 -0.84
C LEU A 163 11.85 -0.41 -0.34
N VAL A 164 12.11 -0.41 0.96
CA VAL A 164 13.07 0.50 1.59
C VAL A 164 14.17 -0.31 2.28
N GLU A 165 15.33 0.31 2.44
CA GLU A 165 16.25 -0.02 3.54
C GLU A 165 16.01 0.95 4.69
N TYR A 166 16.24 0.56 5.94
CA TYR A 166 16.10 1.46 7.09
C TYR A 166 17.35 1.58 7.97
N SER A 167 17.44 2.75 8.63
CA SER A 167 18.56 3.36 9.39
C SER A 167 19.67 4.04 8.56
N PRO A 168 19.38 5.20 7.91
CA PRO A 168 18.08 5.87 7.75
C PRO A 168 17.21 5.22 6.67
N VAL A 169 15.94 5.62 6.57
CA VAL A 169 15.03 5.09 5.54
C VAL A 169 15.47 5.61 4.18
N ARG A 170 15.72 4.70 3.25
CA ARG A 170 15.97 5.02 1.83
C ARG A 170 15.12 4.13 0.95
N GLU A 171 14.28 4.76 0.13
CA GLU A 171 13.50 4.07 -0.89
C GLU A 171 14.42 3.51 -1.97
N LEU A 172 14.29 2.21 -2.24
CA LEU A 172 14.99 1.54 -3.34
C LEU A 172 14.14 1.58 -4.62
N PHE A 173 12.85 1.27 -4.48
CA PHE A 173 11.85 1.38 -5.53
C PHE A 173 10.44 1.44 -4.94
N SER A 174 9.51 2.01 -5.70
CA SER A 174 8.09 1.99 -5.42
C SER A 174 7.28 1.81 -6.71
N PHE A 175 6.10 1.19 -6.60
CA PHE A 175 5.18 0.97 -7.70
C PHE A 175 3.76 1.38 -7.29
N VAL A 176 3.12 2.17 -8.14
CA VAL A 176 1.71 2.54 -8.01
C VAL A 176 0.83 1.32 -8.20
N LEU A 177 -0.16 1.14 -7.32
CA LEU A 177 -1.22 0.15 -7.47
C LEU A 177 -2.15 0.59 -8.62
N VAL A 178 -2.21 -0.22 -9.67
CA VAL A 178 -3.00 0.09 -10.88
C VAL A 178 -3.95 -1.05 -11.24
N SER A 179 -5.18 -0.68 -11.61
CA SER A 179 -6.14 -1.63 -12.18
C SER A 179 -5.65 -2.11 -13.56
N SER A 180 -5.72 -3.42 -13.78
CA SER A 180 -5.48 -4.06 -15.09
C SER A 180 -6.37 -3.49 -16.20
N CYS A 181 -7.50 -2.87 -15.84
CA CYS A 181 -8.43 -2.28 -16.81
C CYS A 181 -7.83 -1.05 -17.52
N LYS A 182 -6.90 -0.29 -16.88
CA LYS A 182 -6.20 0.82 -17.55
C LYS A 182 -5.18 0.33 -18.56
N ILE A 183 -4.53 -0.81 -18.32
CA ILE A 183 -3.61 -1.42 -19.29
C ILE A 183 -4.36 -1.81 -20.57
N LEU A 184 -5.58 -2.34 -20.44
CA LEU A 184 -6.42 -2.64 -21.60
C LEU A 184 -6.77 -1.37 -22.37
N VAL A 185 -7.16 -0.28 -21.70
CA VAL A 185 -7.49 1.00 -22.36
C VAL A 185 -6.28 1.56 -23.12
N VAL A 186 -5.07 1.49 -22.53
CA VAL A 186 -3.84 1.97 -23.17
C VAL A 186 -3.46 1.11 -24.38
N MET A 187 -3.55 -0.22 -24.29
CA MET A 187 -3.31 -1.11 -25.43
C MET A 187 -4.31 -0.89 -26.56
N VAL A 188 -5.60 -0.69 -26.25
CA VAL A 188 -6.62 -0.38 -27.26
C VAL A 188 -6.31 0.96 -27.96
N SER A 189 -5.85 1.98 -27.24
CA SER A 189 -5.45 3.25 -27.86
C SER A 189 -4.16 3.20 -28.69
N ALA A 190 -3.32 2.18 -28.51
CA ALA A 190 -2.08 2.00 -29.28
C ALA A 190 -2.28 1.19 -30.57
N ILE A 191 -3.40 0.47 -30.70
CA ILE A 191 -3.66 -0.46 -31.82
C ILE A 191 -4.70 0.09 -32.81
N PHE A 192 -5.55 1.02 -32.37
CA PHE A 192 -6.69 1.49 -33.16
C PHE A 192 -6.55 2.95 -33.63
N GLU A 193 -7.08 3.25 -34.82
CA GLU A 193 -7.13 4.61 -35.37
C GLU A 193 -7.93 5.58 -34.47
N PRO A 194 -7.65 6.90 -34.52
CA PRO A 194 -8.31 7.92 -33.69
C PRO A 194 -9.84 7.92 -33.75
N SER A 195 -10.42 7.52 -34.88
CA SER A 195 -11.86 7.37 -35.11
C SER A 195 -12.49 6.26 -34.27
N VAL A 196 -11.79 5.15 -34.05
CA VAL A 196 -12.25 4.00 -33.25
C VAL A 196 -12.06 4.27 -31.75
N ILE A 197 -11.00 4.98 -31.37
CA ILE A 197 -10.75 5.39 -29.98
C ILE A 197 -11.90 6.23 -29.41
N ASN A 198 -12.49 7.11 -30.23
CA ASN A 198 -13.63 7.93 -29.81
C ASN A 198 -14.91 7.10 -29.61
N LEU A 199 -15.12 6.04 -30.39
CA LEU A 199 -16.26 5.13 -30.22
C LEU A 199 -16.15 4.34 -28.90
N VAL A 200 -14.95 3.80 -28.62
CA VAL A 200 -14.66 3.07 -27.37
C VAL A 200 -14.82 3.97 -26.14
N LYS A 201 -14.31 5.21 -26.18
CA LYS A 201 -14.49 6.18 -25.08
C LYS A 201 -15.97 6.51 -24.81
N VAL A 202 -16.78 6.63 -25.86
CA VAL A 202 -18.22 6.93 -25.73
C VAL A 202 -19.01 5.75 -25.16
N GLN A 203 -18.66 4.50 -25.52
CA GLN A 203 -19.31 3.30 -24.96
C GLN A 203 -18.84 2.99 -23.52
N VAL A 204 -17.56 3.20 -23.20
CA VAL A 204 -17.01 3.01 -21.84
C VAL A 204 -17.64 3.97 -20.83
N GLY A 205 -18.01 5.19 -21.23
CA GLY A 205 -18.72 6.14 -20.36
C GLY A 205 -20.17 5.74 -20.02
N ARG A 206 -20.74 4.72 -20.68
CA ARG A 206 -22.13 4.26 -20.48
C ARG A 206 -22.26 2.92 -19.73
N ALA A 207 -21.20 2.10 -19.67
CA ALA A 207 -21.23 0.81 -18.99
C ALA A 207 -21.18 0.99 -17.45
N ARG A 208 -22.21 0.54 -16.72
CA ARG A 208 -22.29 0.69 -15.25
C ARG A 208 -21.86 -0.56 -14.47
N ARG A 209 -21.53 -1.69 -15.12
CA ARG A 209 -21.05 -2.92 -14.46
C ARG A 209 -20.06 -3.73 -15.31
N THR A 210 -19.19 -4.49 -14.63
CA THR A 210 -18.08 -5.31 -15.17
C THR A 210 -18.47 -6.30 -16.28
N VAL A 211 -19.74 -6.74 -16.33
CA VAL A 211 -20.24 -7.68 -17.34
C VAL A 211 -20.45 -7.01 -18.71
N ASP A 212 -20.75 -5.71 -18.72
CA ASP A 212 -21.03 -4.97 -19.95
C ASP A 212 -19.76 -4.76 -20.81
N TYR A 213 -18.57 -4.76 -20.21
CA TYR A 213 -17.30 -4.54 -20.92
C TYR A 213 -16.90 -5.72 -21.83
N TYR A 214 -17.19 -6.96 -21.43
CA TYR A 214 -16.94 -8.13 -22.28
C TYR A 214 -17.91 -8.17 -23.48
N LEU A 215 -19.16 -7.73 -23.29
CA LEU A 215 -20.15 -7.65 -24.36
C LEU A 215 -19.73 -6.63 -25.43
N VAL A 216 -19.28 -5.44 -25.02
CA VAL A 216 -18.85 -4.37 -25.95
C VAL A 216 -17.66 -4.81 -26.81
N LEU A 217 -16.72 -5.58 -26.26
CA LEU A 217 -15.59 -6.11 -27.02
C LEU A 217 -15.99 -7.24 -27.98
N SER A 218 -17.03 -8.03 -27.66
CA SER A 218 -17.55 -9.07 -28.55
C SER A 218 -18.40 -8.53 -29.71
N GLU A 219 -19.05 -7.37 -29.53
CA GLU A 219 -19.80 -6.68 -30.58
C GLU A 219 -18.89 -5.92 -31.56
N LEU A 220 -17.67 -5.57 -31.15
CA LEU A 220 -16.59 -5.11 -32.03
C LEU A 220 -15.99 -6.31 -32.78
N ASN A 221 -16.80 -6.92 -33.64
CA ASN A 221 -16.42 -8.06 -34.46
C ASN A 221 -15.25 -7.64 -35.40
N VAL A 222 -14.05 -8.15 -35.09
CA VAL A 222 -12.76 -7.96 -35.78
C VAL A 222 -12.75 -8.57 -37.21
N GLY A 223 -13.92 -8.84 -37.79
CA GLY A 223 -14.10 -9.59 -39.03
C GLY A 223 -14.13 -8.80 -40.35
N LYS A 224 -13.72 -7.52 -40.41
CA LYS A 224 -13.84 -6.73 -41.66
C LYS A 224 -12.69 -5.79 -42.05
N PHE A 225 -11.50 -5.93 -41.46
CA PHE A 225 -10.33 -5.16 -41.91
C PHE A 225 -9.16 -6.08 -42.34
N TYR A 226 -9.44 -6.99 -43.27
CA TYR A 226 -8.43 -7.60 -44.14
C TYR A 226 -9.07 -7.84 -45.52
N SER A 227 -9.22 -6.79 -46.33
CA SER A 227 -9.17 -6.85 -47.80
C SER A 227 -9.28 -5.44 -48.41
N ALA A 228 -8.15 -4.92 -48.89
CA ALA A 228 -7.95 -4.03 -50.04
C ALA A 228 -6.67 -3.22 -49.82
#